data_AF-A0A6A5K3D6-F1
#
_entry.id   AF-A0A6A5K3D6-F1
#
_cell.length_a   1.000
_cell.length_b   1.000
_cell.length_c   1.000
_cell.angle_alpha   90.00
_cell.angle_beta   90.00
_cell.angle_gamma   90.00
#
_symmetry.space_group_name_H-M   'P 1'
#
loop_
_entity.id
_entity.type
_entity.pdbx_description
1 polymer ?
#
loop_
_entity_poly.entity_id
_entity_poly.type
_entity_poly.pdbx_seq_one_letter_code
_entity_poly.pdbx_strand_id
1 'polypeptide(L)'
;MVVSTASTRPTTQIADCHRAELQRHKGSPTRLFFQYYMPVDRTKAIELMHIVKEAGYKGLWITVDTPVLGKRTADRVLQAEEALAVGMHEEPTSTWETGDDNAFAPAMGGRPSAGQLSPHTTWEDLSWIRKEWDGPIVLKGVQCAEDAKLALEYGVDGILLSNHGGRQLHTAPSSLSQGSKSNQPWVDYSC
;
A
#
# COMPACT_ATOMS: atom_id res chain seq x y z
N MET A 1 13.87 6.36 1.16
CA MET A 1 13.33 5.30 0.30
C MET A 1 12.12 4.71 1.00
N VAL A 2 11.04 4.45 0.26
CA VAL A 2 9.84 3.76 0.78
C VAL A 2 9.84 2.34 0.23
N VAL A 3 9.76 1.34 1.10
CA VAL A 3 9.70 -0.09 0.75
C VAL A 3 8.28 -0.59 0.95
N SER A 4 7.73 -1.35 0.01
CA SER A 4 6.34 -1.78 0.02
C SER A 4 6.15 -3.14 0.69
N THR A 5 5.00 -3.36 1.34
CA THR A 5 4.48 -4.70 1.65
C THR A 5 4.52 -5.63 0.43
N ALA A 6 4.31 -5.09 -0.78
CA ALA A 6 4.34 -5.80 -2.06
C ALA A 6 5.74 -5.98 -2.68
N SER A 7 6.80 -5.78 -1.91
CA SER A 7 8.15 -6.13 -2.34
C SER A 7 8.27 -7.64 -2.57
N THR A 8 8.97 -8.06 -3.63
CA THR A 8 9.31 -9.48 -3.89
C THR A 8 10.38 -10.02 -2.93
N ARG A 9 11.03 -9.15 -2.16
CA ARG A 9 11.99 -9.52 -1.11
C ARG A 9 11.44 -9.20 0.28
N PRO A 10 11.73 -10.03 1.30
CA PRO A 10 11.39 -9.74 2.68
C PRO A 10 11.91 -8.36 3.13
N THR A 11 11.06 -7.65 3.87
CA THR A 11 11.40 -6.32 4.39
C THR A 11 12.64 -6.32 5.28
N THR A 12 12.88 -7.43 5.99
CA THR A 12 14.06 -7.68 6.82
C THR A 12 15.33 -7.80 5.99
N GLN A 13 15.29 -8.56 4.88
CA GLN A 13 16.42 -8.68 3.97
C GLN A 13 16.80 -7.32 3.35
N ILE A 14 15.80 -6.52 2.96
CA ILE A 14 16.05 -5.16 2.43
C ILE A 14 16.69 -4.27 3.51
N ALA A 15 16.21 -4.36 4.75
CA ALA A 15 16.77 -3.62 5.88
C ALA A 15 18.21 -4.07 6.20
N ASP A 16 18.52 -5.36 6.09
CA ASP A 16 19.87 -5.89 6.29
C ASP A 16 20.82 -5.40 5.20
N CYS A 17 20.39 -5.36 3.93
CA CYS A 17 21.15 -4.76 2.85
C CYS A 17 21.43 -3.28 3.11
N HIS A 18 20.43 -2.51 3.57
CA HIS A 18 20.61 -1.11 3.95
C HIS A 18 21.57 -0.93 5.14
N ARG A 19 21.51 -1.83 6.14
CA ARG A 19 22.43 -1.81 7.28
C ARG A 19 23.87 -2.13 6.87
N ALA A 20 24.07 -3.12 6.00
CA ALA A 20 25.38 -3.43 5.43
C ALA A 20 25.94 -2.23 4.66
N GLU A 21 25.07 -1.50 3.94
CA GLU A 21 25.48 -0.29 3.24
C GLU A 21 25.89 0.85 4.17
N LEU A 22 25.11 1.08 5.25
CA LEU A 22 25.47 2.03 6.30
C LEU A 22 26.85 1.74 6.90
N GLN A 23 27.17 0.46 7.10
CA GLN A 23 28.47 0.02 7.64
C GLN A 23 29.61 0.27 6.63
N ARG A 24 29.42 -0.10 5.36
CA ARG A 24 30.43 0.08 4.31
C ARG A 24 30.79 1.55 4.10
N HIS A 25 29.81 2.44 4.10
CA HIS A 25 29.99 3.85 3.78
C HIS A 25 30.09 4.78 5.01
N LYS A 26 30.12 4.21 6.23
CA LYS A 26 30.11 4.96 7.50
C LYS A 26 28.96 5.97 7.60
N GLY A 27 27.79 5.58 7.07
CA GLY A 27 26.60 6.40 6.99
C GLY A 27 25.94 6.35 5.62
N SER A 28 24.67 6.79 5.57
CA SER A 28 23.91 6.97 4.33
C SER A 28 22.92 8.11 4.56
N PRO A 29 22.70 9.00 3.57
CA PRO A 29 21.63 9.98 3.65
C PRO A 29 20.24 9.31 3.56
N THR A 30 20.17 8.04 3.16
CA THR A 30 18.91 7.33 2.94
C THR A 30 18.33 6.80 4.24
N ARG A 31 17.07 7.17 4.50
CA ARG A 31 16.21 6.54 5.50
C ARG A 31 15.23 5.58 4.83
N LEU A 32 14.95 4.46 5.49
CA LEU A 32 13.91 3.53 5.07
C LEU A 32 12.59 3.90 5.74
N PHE A 33 11.53 3.98 4.94
CA PHE A 33 10.13 4.05 5.36
C PHE A 33 9.40 2.84 4.78
N PHE A 34 8.32 2.41 5.43
CA PHE A 34 7.59 1.23 5.00
C PHE A 34 6.18 1.59 4.55
N GLN A 35 5.85 1.30 3.30
CA GLN A 35 4.49 1.37 2.79
C GLN A 35 3.74 0.11 3.19
N TYR A 36 2.69 0.33 3.97
CA TYR A 36 1.90 -0.69 4.65
C TYR A 36 0.55 -0.84 3.96
N TYR A 37 0.37 -1.97 3.28
CA TYR A 37 -0.95 -2.50 2.97
C TYR A 37 -1.43 -3.31 4.16
N MET A 38 -2.54 -2.91 4.76
CA MET A 38 -3.07 -3.55 5.95
C MET A 38 -3.72 -4.90 5.60
N PRO A 39 -3.20 -6.02 6.15
CA PRO A 39 -3.86 -7.32 6.06
C PRO A 39 -5.25 -7.30 6.69
N VAL A 40 -6.16 -8.14 6.20
CA VAL A 40 -7.49 -8.32 6.82
C VAL A 40 -7.37 -8.93 8.21
N ASP A 41 -6.46 -9.88 8.38
CA ASP A 41 -6.18 -10.51 9.67
C ASP A 41 -5.37 -9.56 10.56
N ARG A 42 -6.02 -9.10 11.64
CA ARG A 42 -5.44 -8.19 12.63
C ARG A 42 -4.16 -8.71 13.27
N THR A 43 -4.04 -10.02 13.45
CA THR A 43 -2.84 -10.64 14.04
C THR A 43 -1.66 -10.50 13.09
N LYS A 44 -1.87 -10.83 11.80
CA LYS A 44 -0.86 -10.66 10.74
C LYS A 44 -0.51 -9.19 10.51
N ALA A 45 -1.52 -8.31 10.64
CA ALA A 45 -1.34 -6.87 10.54
C ALA A 45 -0.34 -6.36 11.59
N ILE A 46 -0.54 -6.76 12.87
CA ILE A 46 0.34 -6.41 13.98
C ILE A 46 1.72 -7.07 13.82
N GLU A 47 1.77 -8.35 13.44
CA GLU A 47 3.02 -9.09 13.20
C GLU A 47 3.91 -8.37 12.16
N LEU A 48 3.35 -7.98 11.02
CA LEU A 48 4.09 -7.23 10.00
C LEU A 48 4.62 -5.89 10.54
N MET A 49 3.83 -5.18 11.36
CA MET A 49 4.28 -3.93 11.97
C MET A 49 5.46 -4.15 12.92
N HIS A 50 5.44 -5.23 13.72
CA HIS A 50 6.53 -5.58 14.62
C HIS A 50 7.80 -5.94 13.82
N ILE A 51 7.67 -6.77 12.77
CA ILE A 51 8.79 -7.11 11.87
C ILE A 51 9.44 -5.84 11.29
N VAL A 52 8.62 -4.91 10.80
CA VAL A 52 9.08 -3.63 10.22
C VAL A 52 9.72 -2.73 11.27
N LYS A 53 9.17 -2.70 12.49
CA LYS A 53 9.69 -1.93 13.61
C LYS A 53 11.07 -2.43 14.03
N GLU A 54 11.20 -3.74 14.22
CA GLU A 54 12.46 -4.41 14.57
C GLU A 54 13.52 -4.27 13.47
N ALA A 55 13.11 -4.31 12.21
CA ALA A 55 14.00 -4.07 11.07
C ALA A 55 14.55 -2.62 11.02
N GLY A 56 13.95 -1.69 11.77
CA GLY A 56 14.49 -0.34 11.98
C GLY A 56 13.96 0.73 11.02
N TYR A 57 12.87 0.45 10.32
CA TYR A 57 12.17 1.43 9.47
C TYR A 57 11.73 2.65 10.28
N LYS A 58 11.79 3.83 9.65
CA LYS A 58 11.64 5.13 10.33
C LYS A 58 10.26 5.75 10.25
N GLY A 59 9.32 5.13 9.54
CA GLY A 59 7.94 5.58 9.49
C GLY A 59 7.08 4.64 8.64
N LEU A 60 5.78 4.72 8.87
CA LEU A 60 4.78 3.82 8.31
C LEU A 60 3.87 4.61 7.37
N TRP A 61 3.76 4.18 6.12
CA TRP A 61 2.95 4.81 5.08
C TRP A 61 1.75 3.90 4.78
N ILE A 62 0.64 4.13 5.47
CA ILE A 62 -0.57 3.32 5.33
C ILE A 62 -1.25 3.69 4.03
N THR A 63 -1.47 2.71 3.15
CA THR A 63 -2.16 2.95 1.88
C THR A 63 -3.64 2.68 2.01
N VAL A 64 -4.45 3.73 1.80
CA VAL A 64 -5.91 3.71 2.01
C VAL A 64 -6.71 3.74 0.70
N ASP A 65 -6.06 3.95 -0.44
CA ASP A 65 -6.70 4.06 -1.77
C ASP A 65 -6.79 2.73 -2.54
N THR A 66 -6.49 1.60 -1.89
CA THR A 66 -6.57 0.24 -2.47
C THR A 66 -7.38 -0.76 -1.63
N PRO A 67 -8.57 -0.41 -1.10
CA PRO A 67 -9.39 -1.37 -0.36
C PRO A 67 -9.84 -2.55 -1.25
N VAL A 68 -10.03 -2.25 -2.54
CA VAL A 68 -10.30 -3.21 -3.61
C VAL A 68 -9.40 -2.84 -4.79
N LEU A 69 -8.87 -3.84 -5.49
CA LEU A 69 -8.03 -3.61 -6.65
C LEU A 69 -8.82 -2.94 -7.79
N GLY A 70 -8.35 -1.77 -8.22
CA GLY A 70 -8.88 -1.10 -9.41
C GLY A 70 -8.84 -1.96 -10.67
N LYS A 71 -9.83 -1.76 -11.54
CA LYS A 71 -9.95 -2.45 -12.83
C LYS A 71 -8.89 -1.93 -13.81
N ARG A 72 -7.90 -2.76 -14.12
CA ARG A 72 -6.82 -2.45 -15.07
C ARG A 72 -6.99 -3.28 -16.34
N THR A 73 -7.60 -2.70 -17.37
CA THR A 73 -7.93 -3.44 -18.61
C THR A 73 -6.68 -3.97 -19.30
N ALA A 74 -5.59 -3.20 -19.34
CA ALA A 74 -4.32 -3.63 -19.93
C ALA A 74 -3.78 -4.90 -19.24
N ASP A 75 -3.73 -4.93 -17.90
CA ASP A 75 -3.31 -6.10 -17.13
C ASP A 75 -4.19 -7.33 -17.47
N ARG A 76 -5.51 -7.16 -17.62
CA ARG A 76 -6.44 -8.25 -17.96
C ARG A 76 -6.26 -8.76 -19.39
N VAL A 77 -5.94 -7.88 -20.34
CA VAL A 77 -5.64 -8.28 -21.72
C VAL A 77 -4.37 -9.11 -21.76
N LEU A 78 -3.30 -8.64 -21.12
CA LEU A 78 -2.03 -9.37 -21.04
C LEU A 78 -2.22 -10.75 -20.40
N GLN A 79 -2.96 -10.83 -19.29
CA GLN A 79 -3.28 -12.11 -18.64
C GLN A 79 -4.02 -13.08 -19.58
N ALA A 80 -4.97 -12.57 -20.37
CA ALA A 80 -5.72 -13.38 -21.31
C ALA A 80 -4.82 -13.87 -22.47
N GLU A 81 -3.92 -13.02 -22.95
CA GLU A 81 -2.90 -13.38 -23.96
C GLU A 81 -1.93 -14.43 -23.42
N GLU A 82 -1.43 -14.27 -22.20
CA GLU A 82 -0.56 -15.25 -21.52
C GLU A 82 -1.28 -16.59 -21.35
N ALA A 83 -2.53 -16.59 -20.86
CA ALA A 83 -3.33 -17.80 -20.66
C ALA A 83 -3.57 -18.55 -21.99
N LEU A 84 -3.85 -17.82 -23.06
CA LEU A 84 -3.99 -18.39 -24.40
C LEU A 84 -2.67 -18.97 -24.92
N ALA A 85 -1.54 -18.28 -24.69
CA ALA A 85 -0.22 -18.74 -25.12
C ALA A 85 0.22 -20.04 -24.43
N VAL A 86 -0.22 -20.28 -23.19
CA VAL A 86 0.07 -21.53 -22.45
C VAL A 86 -0.98 -22.63 -22.66
N GLY A 87 -1.97 -22.42 -23.52
CA GLY A 87 -2.99 -23.43 -23.85
C GLY A 87 -3.93 -23.77 -22.70
N MET A 88 -4.07 -22.89 -21.70
CA MET A 88 -4.96 -23.11 -20.56
C MET A 88 -6.40 -22.69 -20.93
N HIS A 89 -7.24 -23.67 -21.21
CA HIS A 89 -8.69 -23.51 -21.18
C HIS A 89 -9.17 -23.65 -19.72
N GLU A 90 -9.62 -22.54 -19.14
CA GLU A 90 -10.36 -22.42 -17.86
C GLU A 90 -10.08 -23.48 -16.78
N GLU A 91 -9.06 -23.30 -15.94
CA GLU A 91 -9.00 -23.87 -14.57
C GLU A 91 -8.08 -23.00 -13.68
N PRO A 92 -8.32 -22.92 -12.35
CA PRO A 92 -7.86 -21.83 -11.49
C PRO A 92 -6.37 -21.95 -11.22
N THR A 93 -5.59 -21.04 -11.81
CA THR A 93 -4.15 -20.89 -11.54
C THR A 93 -3.92 -20.25 -10.16
N SER A 94 -4.19 -20.99 -9.09
CA SER A 94 -3.87 -20.58 -7.71
C SER A 94 -2.45 -20.98 -7.27
N THR A 95 -1.67 -21.66 -8.12
CA THR A 95 -0.44 -22.34 -7.70
C THR A 95 0.86 -21.92 -8.41
N TRP A 96 0.86 -20.90 -9.27
CA TRP A 96 2.03 -20.61 -10.12
C TRP A 96 2.93 -19.44 -9.74
N GLU A 97 2.84 -18.87 -8.54
CA GLU A 97 3.92 -18.06 -7.95
C GLU A 97 3.92 -18.20 -6.41
N THR A 98 4.16 -19.40 -5.88
CA THR A 98 4.52 -19.61 -4.45
C THR A 98 6.02 -19.43 -4.20
N GLY A 99 6.71 -18.73 -5.11
CA GLY A 99 8.14 -18.40 -5.02
C GLY A 99 8.43 -17.07 -4.34
N ASP A 100 7.46 -16.45 -3.67
CA ASP A 100 7.70 -15.21 -2.96
C ASP A 100 8.31 -15.51 -1.57
N ASP A 101 9.60 -15.17 -1.41
CA ASP A 101 10.27 -15.15 -0.11
C ASP A 101 9.52 -14.25 0.91
N ASN A 102 8.61 -13.38 0.45
CA ASN A 102 7.80 -12.47 1.26
C ASN A 102 6.36 -12.97 1.47
N ALA A 103 6.10 -13.58 2.63
CA ALA A 103 4.77 -14.07 3.03
C ALA A 103 3.68 -12.98 3.15
N PHE A 104 4.05 -11.70 3.13
CA PHE A 104 3.12 -10.56 3.22
C PHE A 104 2.85 -9.90 1.87
N ALA A 105 3.55 -10.26 0.80
CA ALA A 105 3.34 -9.68 -0.52
C ALA A 105 1.87 -9.91 -0.96
N PRO A 106 1.08 -8.85 -1.22
CA PRO A 106 -0.23 -9.02 -1.81
C PRO A 106 -0.03 -9.65 -3.20
N ALA A 107 -0.91 -10.56 -3.63
CA ALA A 107 -0.91 -10.96 -5.04
C ALA A 107 -1.19 -9.73 -5.92
N MET A 108 -0.12 -9.16 -6.46
CA MET A 108 -0.14 -7.92 -7.22
C MET A 108 0.03 -8.28 -8.70
N GLY A 109 -1.05 -8.14 -9.45
CA GLY A 109 -1.06 -8.46 -10.88
C GLY A 109 -2.42 -8.85 -11.41
N GLY A 110 -3.51 -8.33 -10.82
CA GLY A 110 -4.89 -8.68 -11.17
C GLY A 110 -5.37 -10.04 -10.64
N ARG A 111 -4.56 -10.72 -9.83
CA ARG A 111 -4.91 -11.97 -9.15
C ARG A 111 -5.20 -11.64 -7.67
N PRO A 112 -6.46 -11.65 -7.20
CA PRO A 112 -6.75 -11.38 -5.81
C PRO A 112 -6.29 -12.56 -4.94
N SER A 113 -5.31 -12.34 -4.07
CA SER A 113 -5.15 -13.19 -2.89
C SER A 113 -6.17 -12.75 -1.85
N ALA A 114 -7.12 -13.62 -1.54
CA ALA A 114 -8.13 -13.35 -0.53
C ALA A 114 -7.46 -13.00 0.81
N GLY A 115 -7.87 -11.88 1.42
CA GLY A 115 -7.47 -11.52 2.79
C GLY A 115 -6.23 -10.62 2.94
N GLN A 116 -5.56 -10.19 1.86
CA GLN A 116 -4.32 -9.40 1.98
C GLN A 116 -4.50 -7.88 1.95
N LEU A 117 -5.64 -7.38 1.45
CA LEU A 117 -6.01 -5.95 1.52
C LEU A 117 -7.32 -5.84 2.30
N SER A 118 -7.37 -4.98 3.31
CA SER A 118 -8.57 -4.78 4.12
C SER A 118 -9.54 -3.76 3.49
N PRO A 119 -10.71 -4.19 2.98
CA PRO A 119 -11.75 -3.27 2.54
C PRO A 119 -12.52 -2.64 3.72
N HIS A 120 -12.25 -3.08 4.94
CA HIS A 120 -12.96 -2.67 6.15
C HIS A 120 -12.14 -1.71 7.02
N THR A 121 -11.09 -1.12 6.46
CA THR A 121 -10.27 -0.12 7.16
C THR A 121 -11.12 1.08 7.55
N THR A 122 -11.14 1.45 8.83
CA THR A 122 -11.83 2.65 9.32
C THR A 122 -10.87 3.62 10.02
N TRP A 123 -11.34 4.82 10.32
CA TRP A 123 -10.54 5.81 11.04
C TRP A 123 -10.18 5.34 12.46
N GLU A 124 -11.06 4.57 13.11
CA GLU A 124 -10.84 3.99 14.43
C GLU A 124 -9.63 3.04 14.45
N ASP A 125 -9.26 2.45 13.31
CA ASP A 125 -8.10 1.58 13.21
C ASP A 125 -6.79 2.31 13.52
N LEU A 126 -6.72 3.62 13.26
CA LEU A 126 -5.55 4.42 13.59
C LEU A 126 -5.23 4.39 15.09
N SER A 127 -6.25 4.24 15.94
CA SER A 127 -6.07 4.21 17.39
C SER A 127 -5.23 3.02 17.87
N TRP A 128 -5.35 1.86 17.22
CA TRP A 128 -4.56 0.69 17.58
C TRP A 128 -3.25 0.63 16.81
N ILE A 129 -3.23 1.07 15.55
CA ILE A 129 -1.99 1.16 14.77
C ILE A 129 -1.02 2.07 15.52
N ARG A 130 -1.53 3.16 16.09
CA ARG A 130 -0.75 4.08 16.90
C ARG A 130 -0.15 3.44 18.15
N LYS A 131 -0.82 2.44 18.76
CA LYS A 131 -0.30 1.69 19.92
C LYS A 131 0.83 0.73 19.55
N GLU A 132 0.79 0.19 18.34
CA GLU A 132 1.78 -0.78 17.87
C GLU A 132 3.01 -0.12 17.22
N TRP A 133 2.85 1.11 16.69
CA TRP A 133 3.90 1.86 16.01
C TRP A 133 4.25 3.16 16.75
N ASP A 134 5.53 3.38 17.02
CA ASP A 134 5.98 4.58 17.76
C ASP A 134 6.47 5.72 16.84
N GLY A 135 6.67 5.43 15.55
CA GLY A 135 7.21 6.39 14.59
C GLY A 135 6.14 7.19 13.84
N PRO A 136 6.54 8.08 12.92
CA PRO A 136 5.60 8.78 12.04
C PRO A 136 4.67 7.83 11.27
N ILE A 137 3.39 8.17 11.21
CA ILE A 137 2.36 7.56 10.34
C ILE A 137 1.99 8.56 9.26
N VAL A 138 2.01 8.10 8.01
CA VAL A 138 1.56 8.86 6.85
C VAL A 138 0.41 8.11 6.18
N LEU A 139 -0.70 8.81 5.89
CA LEU A 139 -1.77 8.25 5.07
C LEU A 139 -1.51 8.54 3.60
N LYS A 140 -1.30 7.50 2.80
CA LYS A 140 -1.18 7.58 1.34
C LYS A 140 -2.51 7.26 0.68
N GLY A 141 -2.97 8.16 -0.18
CA GLY A 141 -4.21 7.98 -0.95
C GLY A 141 -5.34 8.92 -0.55
N VAL A 142 -5.05 9.95 0.25
CA VAL A 142 -6.02 11.01 0.60
C VAL A 142 -6.34 11.81 -0.67
N GLN A 143 -7.61 12.11 -0.92
CA GLN A 143 -8.05 12.78 -2.15
C GLN A 143 -8.95 14.01 -1.94
N CYS A 144 -9.38 14.28 -0.71
CA CYS A 144 -10.20 15.45 -0.37
C CYS A 144 -9.72 16.15 0.91
N ALA A 145 -10.21 17.37 1.12
CA ALA A 145 -9.81 18.19 2.27
C ALA A 145 -10.43 17.67 3.58
N GLU A 146 -11.60 17.07 3.49
CA GLU A 146 -12.34 16.47 4.58
C GLU A 146 -11.54 15.31 5.21
N ASP A 147 -11.03 14.40 4.38
CA ASP A 147 -10.17 13.31 4.84
C ASP A 147 -8.82 13.82 5.37
N ALA A 148 -8.26 14.90 4.80
CA ALA A 148 -7.06 15.53 5.33
C ALA A 148 -7.29 16.11 6.74
N LYS A 149 -8.46 16.70 6.98
CA LYS A 149 -8.87 17.20 8.30
C LYS A 149 -9.06 16.05 9.28
N LEU A 150 -9.73 14.97 8.89
CA LEU A 150 -9.88 13.78 9.72
C LEU A 150 -8.53 13.15 10.07
N ALA A 151 -7.60 13.08 9.12
CA ALA A 151 -6.24 12.57 9.39
C ALA A 151 -5.54 13.36 10.49
N LEU A 152 -5.68 14.70 10.51
CA LEU A 152 -5.16 15.54 11.58
C LEU A 152 -5.85 15.25 12.92
N GLU A 153 -7.19 15.12 12.93
CA GLU A 153 -7.97 14.84 14.14
C GLU A 153 -7.61 13.49 14.78
N TYR A 154 -7.30 12.47 13.97
CA TYR A 154 -6.85 11.15 14.43
C TYR A 154 -5.34 11.07 14.69
N GLY A 155 -4.61 12.18 14.63
CA GLY A 155 -3.20 12.26 15.03
C GLY A 155 -2.21 11.63 14.05
N VAL A 156 -2.53 11.63 12.76
CA VAL A 156 -1.61 11.21 11.70
C VAL A 156 -0.54 12.29 11.49
N ASP A 157 0.72 11.87 11.29
CA ASP A 157 1.87 12.77 11.17
C ASP A 157 2.05 13.37 9.76
N GLY A 158 1.40 12.80 8.75
CA GLY A 158 1.40 13.34 7.40
C GLY A 158 0.39 12.68 6.47
N ILE A 159 0.16 13.32 5.33
CA ILE A 159 -0.68 12.77 4.25
C ILE A 159 0.07 12.83 2.93
N LEU A 160 -0.22 11.89 2.04
CA LEU A 160 0.19 11.91 0.64
C LEU A 160 -1.06 11.95 -0.23
N LEU A 161 -1.27 13.10 -0.89
CA LEU A 161 -2.27 13.28 -1.94
C LEU A 161 -1.93 12.38 -3.13
N SER A 162 -2.75 11.36 -3.36
CA SER A 162 -2.49 10.35 -4.38
C SER A 162 -3.79 9.69 -4.80
N ASN A 163 -3.91 9.42 -6.10
CA ASN A 163 -4.93 8.53 -6.67
C ASN A 163 -4.31 7.21 -7.16
N HIS A 164 -3.19 6.82 -6.55
CA HIS A 164 -2.40 5.65 -6.95
C HIS A 164 -1.89 5.68 -8.40
N GLY A 165 -1.68 6.88 -8.96
CA GLY A 165 -1.29 7.05 -10.37
C GLY A 165 -2.41 6.68 -11.35
N GLY A 166 -3.68 6.88 -10.96
CA GLY A 166 -4.85 6.58 -11.77
C GLY A 166 -5.17 5.08 -11.91
N ARG A 167 -4.53 4.23 -11.10
CA ARG A 167 -4.65 2.75 -11.20
C ARG A 167 -5.77 2.16 -10.36
N GLN A 168 -6.49 2.97 -9.58
CA GLN A 168 -7.52 2.52 -8.64
C GLN A 168 -8.90 3.03 -9.05
N LEU A 169 -9.32 4.21 -8.59
CA LEU A 169 -10.56 4.85 -9.03
C LEU A 169 -10.34 5.60 -10.35
N HIS A 170 -10.93 5.11 -11.45
CA HIS A 170 -10.66 5.61 -12.80
C HIS A 170 -11.02 7.09 -13.02
N THR A 171 -12.12 7.55 -12.40
CA THR A 171 -12.63 8.92 -12.54
C THR A 171 -12.11 9.86 -11.45
N ALA A 172 -11.16 9.40 -10.64
CA ALA A 172 -10.57 10.24 -9.60
C ALA A 172 -9.91 11.49 -10.20
N PRO A 173 -10.01 12.65 -9.53
CA PRO A 173 -9.30 13.84 -9.96
C PRO A 173 -7.79 13.60 -9.95
N SER A 174 -7.06 14.39 -10.75
CA SER A 174 -5.59 14.40 -10.70
C SER A 174 -5.11 14.79 -9.32
N SER A 175 -4.14 14.05 -8.77
CA SER A 175 -3.54 14.34 -7.46
C SER A 175 -3.03 15.78 -7.33
N LEU A 176 -2.57 16.40 -8.43
CA LEU A 176 -2.12 17.80 -8.45
C LEU A 176 -3.27 18.81 -8.37
N SER A 177 -4.46 18.43 -8.81
CA SER A 177 -5.64 19.30 -8.80
C SER A 177 -6.42 19.25 -7.48
N GLN A 178 -6.12 18.28 -6.61
CA GLN A 178 -6.75 18.13 -5.30
C GLN A 178 -6.43 19.38 -4.44
N GLY A 179 -7.48 20.08 -3.98
CA GLY A 179 -7.37 21.32 -3.20
C GLY A 179 -7.32 22.63 -4.01
N SER A 180 -7.27 22.58 -5.35
CA SER A 180 -7.15 23.79 -6.20
C SER A 180 -8.48 24.42 -6.66
N LYS A 181 -9.63 23.86 -6.25
CA LYS A 181 -10.95 24.32 -6.71
C LYS A 181 -11.70 25.07 -5.61
N SER A 182 -11.37 26.35 -5.42
CA SER A 182 -12.23 27.29 -4.71
C SER A 182 -13.39 27.82 -5.56
N ASN A 183 -13.56 27.37 -6.82
CA ASN A 183 -14.58 27.94 -7.71
C ASN A 183 -15.12 27.01 -8.80
N GLN A 184 -15.17 25.69 -8.57
CA GLN A 184 -15.97 24.80 -9.41
C GLN A 184 -16.95 24.03 -8.54
N PRO A 185 -18.21 23.85 -8.98
CA PRO A 185 -19.17 23.07 -8.22
C PRO A 185 -18.59 21.67 -8.00
N TRP A 186 -18.57 21.26 -6.73
CA TRP A 186 -18.21 19.91 -6.33
C TRP A 186 -19.10 18.95 -7.10
N VAL A 187 -18.49 18.16 -7.99
CA VAL A 187 -19.20 17.04 -8.60
C VAL A 187 -19.30 16.00 -7.51
N ASP A 188 -20.52 15.86 -6.99
CA ASP A 188 -20.87 14.79 -6.06
C ASP A 188 -20.64 13.44 -6.79
N TYR A 189 -19.69 12.66 -6.27
CA TYR A 189 -19.41 11.30 -6.72
C TYR A 189 -19.90 10.26 -5.70
N SER A 190 -21.00 10.55 -5.00
CA SER A 190 -21.75 9.51 -4.31
C SER A 190 -22.35 8.54 -5.33
N CYS A 191 -22.00 7.25 -5.19
CA CYS A 191 -22.79 6.13 -5.68
C CYS A 191 -23.76 5.71 -4.58
#